data_AF-A0A931LV58-F1
#
_entry.id   AF-A0A931LV58-F1
#
_cell.length_a   1.000
_cell.length_b   1.000
_cell.length_c   1.000
_cell.angle_alpha   90.00
_cell.angle_beta   90.00
_cell.angle_gamma   90.00
#
_symmetry.space_group_name_H-M   'P 1'
#
loop_
_entity.id
_entity.type
_entity.pdbx_description
1 polymer ?
#
loop_
_entity_poly.entity_id
_entity_poly.type
_entity_poly.pdbx_seq_one_letter_code
_entity_poly.pdbx_strand_id
1 'polypeptide(L)'
;MKRFRFVLPTSLVVFALVGASLVFAWQGDMKMKDMRSAAGKKAAAGVAKEKARQVKKGMYGCCLKHSCDFCAMHMGNCECGEMATMDQPVCNECKGGWAAGDGRIAGKSADAIKTMPRGMKM
;
A
#
# COMPACT_ATOMS: atom_id res chain seq x y z
N MET A 1 -14.54 -17.02 47.34
CA MET A 1 -14.11 -17.04 45.93
C MET A 1 -12.62 -17.36 45.88
N LYS A 2 -12.23 -18.61 45.55
CA LYS A 2 -10.81 -19.04 45.52
C LYS A 2 -10.20 -18.62 44.19
N ARG A 3 -9.21 -17.72 44.23
CA ARG A 3 -8.42 -17.31 43.06
C ARG A 3 -7.47 -18.45 42.68
N PHE A 4 -7.80 -19.18 41.62
CA PHE A 4 -6.87 -20.12 41.00
C PHE A 4 -5.73 -19.34 40.35
N ARG A 5 -4.53 -19.39 40.94
CA ARG A 5 -3.31 -18.90 40.29
C ARG A 5 -2.88 -19.94 39.27
N PHE A 6 -3.16 -19.67 38.00
CA PHE A 6 -2.69 -20.47 36.87
C PHE A 6 -1.20 -20.13 36.66
N VAL A 7 -0.32 -20.98 37.18
CA VAL A 7 1.13 -20.86 36.95
C VAL A 7 1.44 -21.66 35.69
N LEU A 8 1.61 -20.98 34.55
CA LEU A 8 2.11 -21.65 33.35
C LEU A 8 3.56 -22.09 33.60
N PRO A 9 3.91 -23.36 33.33
CA PRO A 9 5.29 -23.81 33.46
C PRO A 9 6.16 -23.01 32.49
N THR A 10 7.32 -22.57 32.97
CA THR A 10 8.30 -21.75 32.23
C THR A 10 8.65 -22.37 30.87
N SER A 11 8.65 -23.71 30.77
CA SER A 11 8.84 -24.45 29.52
C SER A 11 7.80 -24.10 28.44
N LEU A 12 6.51 -23.97 28.78
CA LEU A 12 5.45 -23.62 27.82
C LEU A 12 5.61 -22.19 27.29
N VAL A 13 6.07 -21.26 28.12
CA VAL A 13 6.35 -19.87 27.70
C VAL A 13 7.52 -19.82 26.73
N VAL A 14 8.58 -20.58 26.98
CA VAL A 14 9.74 -20.67 26.09
C VAL A 14 9.36 -21.28 24.74
N PHE A 15 8.58 -22.38 24.72
CA PHE A 15 8.11 -22.99 23.48
C PHE A 15 7.23 -22.05 22.65
N ALA A 16 6.35 -21.28 23.30
CA ALA A 16 5.51 -20.30 22.62
C ALA A 16 6.34 -19.16 21.99
N LEU A 17 7.37 -18.67 22.69
CA LEU A 17 8.24 -17.60 22.19
C LEU A 17 9.13 -18.08 21.02
N VAL A 18 9.70 -19.28 21.11
CA VAL A 18 10.50 -19.87 20.02
C VAL A 18 9.63 -20.16 18.81
N GLY A 19 8.44 -20.75 19.01
CA GLY A 19 7.47 -20.99 17.94
C GLY A 19 7.03 -19.72 17.23
N ALA A 20 6.71 -18.65 17.97
CA ALA A 20 6.36 -17.36 17.39
C ALA A 20 7.52 -16.77 16.56
N SER A 21 8.74 -16.84 17.08
CA SER A 21 9.94 -16.33 16.40
C SER A 21 10.21 -17.06 15.08
N LEU A 22 9.98 -18.38 15.03
CA LEU A 22 10.12 -19.18 13.81
C LEU A 22 9.04 -18.84 12.76
N VAL A 23 7.81 -18.56 13.18
CA VAL A 23 6.73 -18.11 12.27
C VAL A 23 7.05 -16.75 11.67
N PHE A 24 7.54 -15.80 12.48
CA PHE A 24 7.97 -14.48 11.98
C PHE A 24 9.15 -14.58 11.00
N ALA A 25 10.10 -15.49 11.25
CA ALA A 25 11.19 -15.74 10.32
C ALA A 25 10.70 -16.33 8.99
N TRP A 26 9.72 -17.24 9.01
CA TRP A 26 9.21 -17.90 7.79
C TRP A 26 8.33 -16.98 6.92
N GLN A 27 7.62 -16.02 7.50
CA GLN A 27 6.79 -15.06 6.75
C GLN A 27 7.61 -14.03 5.95
N GLY A 28 8.89 -13.81 6.29
CA GLY A 28 9.73 -12.80 5.63
C GLY A 28 10.14 -13.11 4.19
N ASP A 29 10.07 -14.39 3.78
CA ASP A 29 10.66 -14.88 2.53
C ASP A 29 9.68 -15.08 1.35
N MET A 30 8.38 -14.79 1.50
CA MET A 30 7.41 -14.89 0.40
C MET A 30 7.49 -13.72 -0.61
N LYS A 31 8.69 -13.25 -0.92
CA LYS A 31 8.91 -12.24 -1.96
C LYS A 31 8.79 -12.91 -3.33
N MET A 32 7.65 -12.69 -3.99
CA MET A 32 7.44 -13.09 -5.38
C MET A 32 8.57 -12.54 -6.25
N LYS A 33 9.25 -13.43 -6.98
CA LYS A 33 10.29 -13.04 -7.93
C LYS A 33 9.67 -12.18 -9.04
N ASP A 34 10.34 -11.11 -9.43
CA ASP A 34 9.91 -10.28 -10.54
C ASP A 34 9.97 -11.08 -11.86
N MET A 35 8.80 -11.53 -12.30
CA MET A 35 8.63 -12.40 -13.46
C MET A 35 8.59 -11.65 -14.80
N ARG A 36 8.80 -10.33 -14.80
CA ARG A 36 8.78 -9.53 -16.05
C ARG A 36 9.95 -9.92 -16.98
N SER A 37 9.70 -9.85 -18.29
CA SER A 37 10.73 -9.98 -19.32
C SER A 37 11.79 -8.87 -19.19
N ALA A 38 12.94 -9.02 -19.86
CA ALA A 38 13.97 -7.97 -19.89
C ALA A 38 13.42 -6.63 -20.40
N ALA A 39 12.57 -6.67 -21.43
CA ALA A 39 11.88 -5.48 -21.95
C ALA A 39 10.91 -4.88 -20.90
N GLY A 40 10.13 -5.71 -20.20
CA GLY A 40 9.25 -5.26 -19.12
C GLY A 40 9.99 -4.67 -17.92
N LYS A 41 11.19 -5.18 -17.63
CA LYS A 41 12.08 -4.60 -16.61
C LYS A 41 12.58 -3.21 -17.00
N LYS A 42 13.04 -3.07 -18.25
CA LYS A 42 13.47 -1.78 -18.80
C LYS A 42 12.33 -0.75 -18.83
N ALA A 43 11.13 -1.17 -19.25
CA ALA A 43 9.95 -0.31 -19.29
C ALA A 43 9.57 0.22 -17.89
N ALA A 44 9.47 -0.68 -16.90
CA ALA A 44 9.13 -0.27 -15.53
C ALA A 44 10.20 0.65 -14.91
N ALA A 45 11.48 0.41 -15.19
CA ALA A 45 12.54 1.31 -14.74
C ALA A 45 12.39 2.72 -15.34
N GLY A 46 11.98 2.80 -16.61
CA GLY A 46 11.65 4.07 -17.27
C GLY A 46 10.49 4.79 -16.60
N VAL A 47 9.40 4.09 -16.33
CA VAL A 47 8.22 4.64 -15.63
C VAL A 47 8.57 5.09 -14.20
N ALA A 48 9.34 4.29 -13.46
CA ALA A 48 9.79 4.65 -12.12
C ALA A 48 10.64 5.93 -12.12
N LYS A 49 11.54 6.10 -13.11
CA LYS A 49 12.34 7.31 -13.28
C LYS A 49 11.47 8.53 -13.59
N GLU A 50 10.50 8.38 -14.47
CA GLU A 50 9.53 9.43 -14.81
C GLU A 50 8.72 9.86 -13.58
N LYS A 51 8.16 8.89 -12.84
CA LYS A 51 7.43 9.13 -11.59
C LYS A 51 8.27 9.89 -10.57
N ALA A 52 9.51 9.47 -10.36
CA ALA A 52 10.42 10.16 -9.45
C ALA A 52 10.65 11.63 -9.88
N ARG A 53 10.71 11.91 -11.19
CA ARG A 53 10.78 13.29 -11.69
C ARG A 53 9.50 14.07 -11.41
N GLN A 54 8.32 13.49 -11.64
CA GLN A 54 7.05 14.16 -11.40
C GLN A 54 6.82 14.44 -9.90
N VAL A 55 7.23 13.53 -9.02
CA VAL A 55 7.21 13.75 -7.55
C VAL A 55 8.04 14.99 -7.19
N LYS A 56 9.26 15.10 -7.72
CA LYS A 56 10.12 16.28 -7.49
C LYS A 56 9.53 17.59 -8.00
N LYS A 57 8.68 17.52 -9.04
CA LYS A 57 7.95 18.67 -9.58
C LYS A 57 6.64 18.97 -8.84
N GLY A 58 6.27 18.17 -7.83
CA GLY A 58 4.98 18.28 -7.16
C GLY A 58 3.79 17.77 -8.00
N MET A 59 4.04 17.21 -9.18
CA MET A 59 3.00 16.75 -10.10
C MET A 59 2.49 15.34 -9.81
N TYR A 60 3.10 14.64 -8.83
CA TYR A 60 2.75 13.26 -8.54
C TYR A 60 2.73 13.00 -7.03
N GLY A 61 1.54 13.06 -6.44
CA GLY A 61 1.29 12.79 -5.02
C GLY A 61 0.40 11.56 -4.84
N CYS A 62 0.96 10.35 -4.93
CA CYS A 62 0.15 9.13 -4.80
C CYS A 62 -0.37 8.95 -3.36
N CYS A 63 -1.66 8.61 -3.22
CA CYS A 63 -2.33 8.37 -1.94
C CYS A 63 -2.20 6.92 -1.42
N LEU A 64 -1.52 6.05 -2.16
CA LEU A 64 -1.32 4.64 -1.84
C LEU A 64 0.10 4.38 -1.30
N LYS A 65 0.27 3.35 -0.47
CA LYS A 65 1.59 2.91 0.02
C LYS A 65 2.41 2.39 -1.14
N HIS A 66 1.78 1.63 -2.05
CA HIS A 66 2.40 1.17 -3.28
C HIS A 66 1.85 1.98 -4.46
N SER A 67 2.68 2.88 -5.01
CA SER A 67 2.24 3.74 -6.12
C SER A 67 1.96 2.95 -7.39
N CYS A 68 0.80 3.15 -8.02
CA CYS A 68 0.48 2.57 -9.33
C CYS A 68 1.13 3.36 -10.49
N ASP A 69 1.20 2.80 -11.69
CA ASP A 69 1.82 3.47 -12.84
C ASP A 69 0.82 4.19 -13.76
N PHE A 70 -0.49 3.94 -13.57
CA PHE A 70 -1.56 4.43 -14.45
C PHE A 70 -1.51 5.95 -14.68
N CYS A 71 -1.52 6.73 -13.61
CA CYS A 71 -1.54 8.19 -13.70
C CYS A 71 -0.27 8.75 -14.36
N ALA A 72 0.89 8.17 -14.05
CA ALA A 72 2.15 8.60 -14.62
C ALA A 72 2.22 8.34 -16.14
N MET A 73 1.65 7.23 -16.59
CA MET A 73 1.64 6.83 -18.00
C MET A 73 0.57 7.54 -18.82
N HIS A 74 -0.63 7.75 -18.27
CA HIS A 74 -1.79 8.22 -19.04
C HIS A 74 -2.12 9.70 -18.83
N MET A 75 -1.84 10.24 -17.64
CA MET A 75 -2.22 11.61 -17.28
C MET A 75 -1.01 12.55 -17.22
N GLY A 76 0.19 12.01 -16.98
CA GLY A 76 1.41 12.81 -16.78
C GLY A 76 1.46 13.57 -15.45
N ASN A 77 0.44 13.40 -14.60
CA ASN A 77 0.34 13.89 -13.23
C ASN A 77 -0.47 12.90 -12.36
N CYS A 78 -0.46 13.08 -11.04
CA CYS A 78 -1.32 12.36 -10.10
C CYS A 78 -1.66 13.26 -8.90
N GLU A 79 -2.89 13.74 -8.87
CA GLU A 79 -3.41 14.67 -7.85
C GLU A 79 -4.25 13.98 -6.77
N CYS A 80 -4.44 12.66 -6.86
CA CYS A 80 -5.30 11.90 -5.96
C CYS A 80 -4.89 11.98 -4.48
N GLY A 81 -3.61 12.22 -4.16
CA GLY A 81 -3.16 12.46 -2.79
C GLY A 81 -3.67 13.75 -2.19
N GLU A 82 -3.61 14.84 -2.96
CA GLU A 82 -4.12 16.13 -2.52
C GLU A 82 -5.65 16.08 -2.42
N MET A 83 -6.32 15.59 -3.47
CA MET A 83 -7.78 15.41 -3.49
C MET A 83 -8.28 14.56 -2.32
N ALA A 84 -7.62 13.43 -2.04
CA ALA A 84 -7.99 12.57 -0.91
C ALA A 84 -7.82 13.28 0.43
N THR A 85 -6.78 14.12 0.59
CA THR A 85 -6.58 14.91 1.81
C THR A 85 -7.72 15.91 2.00
N MET A 86 -8.23 16.48 0.90
CA MET A 86 -9.36 17.43 0.86
C MET A 86 -10.76 16.79 0.80
N ASP A 87 -10.89 15.47 1.02
CA ASP A 87 -12.17 14.74 0.94
C ASP A 87 -12.86 14.80 -0.44
N GLN A 88 -12.07 15.06 -1.48
CA GLN A 88 -12.50 15.04 -2.87
C GLN A 88 -12.37 13.63 -3.48
N PRO A 89 -13.12 13.34 -4.55
CA PRO A 89 -13.10 12.04 -5.19
C PRO A 89 -11.74 11.75 -5.85
N VAL A 90 -11.30 10.48 -5.78
CA VAL A 90 -10.11 9.99 -6.46
C VAL A 90 -10.47 9.06 -7.63
N CYS A 91 -9.50 8.73 -8.48
CA CYS A 91 -9.73 7.79 -9.58
C CYS A 91 -10.06 6.38 -9.07
N ASN A 92 -10.65 5.55 -9.94
CA ASN A 92 -11.05 4.18 -9.62
C ASN A 92 -9.88 3.32 -9.10
N GLU A 93 -8.69 3.48 -9.68
CA GLU A 93 -7.48 2.75 -9.24
C GLU A 93 -7.11 3.10 -7.79
N CYS A 94 -7.16 4.38 -7.42
CA CYS A 94 -6.90 4.82 -6.06
C CYS A 94 -7.97 4.28 -5.10
N LYS A 95 -9.25 4.33 -5.46
CA LYS A 95 -10.31 3.74 -4.63
C LYS A 95 -10.08 2.24 -4.41
N GLY A 96 -9.73 1.50 -5.47
CA GLY A 96 -9.41 0.08 -5.39
C GLY A 96 -8.26 -0.20 -4.42
N GLY A 97 -7.17 0.57 -4.51
CA GLY A 97 -6.04 0.45 -3.59
C GLY A 97 -6.44 0.72 -2.13
N TRP A 98 -7.27 1.72 -1.87
CA TRP A 98 -7.82 1.97 -0.54
C TRP A 98 -8.69 0.82 -0.02
N ALA A 99 -9.56 0.27 -0.85
CA ALA A 99 -10.38 -0.91 -0.51
C ALA A 99 -9.51 -2.14 -0.18
N ALA A 100 -8.33 -2.25 -0.79
CA ALA A 100 -7.34 -3.29 -0.50
C ALA A 100 -6.45 -3.01 0.72
N GLY A 101 -6.69 -1.92 1.47
CA GLY A 101 -5.87 -1.56 2.65
C GLY A 101 -4.53 -0.89 2.30
N ASP A 102 -4.37 -0.44 1.05
CA ASP A 102 -3.13 0.17 0.57
C ASP A 102 -3.12 1.70 0.70
N GLY A 103 -4.14 2.30 1.30
CA GLY A 103 -4.16 3.74 1.58
C GLY A 103 -3.06 4.18 2.55
N ARG A 104 -2.44 5.34 2.31
CA ARG A 104 -1.32 5.85 3.12
C ARG A 104 -1.59 7.14 3.89
N ILE A 105 -2.73 7.79 3.65
CA ILE A 105 -3.02 9.09 4.28
C ILE A 105 -3.50 8.84 5.72
N ALA A 106 -2.78 9.39 6.69
CA ALA A 106 -3.10 9.23 8.11
C ALA A 106 -4.50 9.77 8.42
N GLY A 107 -5.24 9.03 9.27
CA GLY A 107 -6.58 9.41 9.70
C GLY A 107 -7.70 9.19 8.66
N LYS A 108 -7.39 8.70 7.47
CA LYS A 108 -8.40 8.36 6.45
C LYS A 108 -8.63 6.84 6.42
N SER A 109 -9.89 6.44 6.31
CA SER A 109 -10.28 5.05 6.08
C SER A 109 -10.61 4.82 4.60
N ALA A 110 -10.71 3.55 4.19
CA ALA A 110 -11.13 3.19 2.84
C ALA A 110 -12.52 3.77 2.49
N ASP A 111 -13.42 3.87 3.47
CA ASP A 111 -14.79 4.38 3.28
C ASP A 111 -14.82 5.90 3.11
N ALA A 112 -13.88 6.63 3.72
CA ALA A 112 -13.77 8.07 3.56
C ALA A 112 -13.36 8.49 2.13
N ILE A 113 -12.70 7.59 1.40
CA ILE A 113 -12.25 7.86 0.03
C ILE A 113 -13.41 7.69 -0.96
N LYS A 114 -13.78 8.78 -1.62
CA LYS A 114 -14.84 8.77 -2.64
C LYS A 114 -14.26 8.47 -4.01
N THR A 115 -15.05 7.81 -4.85
CA THR A 115 -14.67 7.53 -6.24
C THR A 115 -15.20 8.62 -7.16
N MET A 116 -14.38 9.05 -8.12
CA MET A 116 -14.81 9.96 -9.17
C MET A 116 -15.87 9.29 -10.07
N PRO A 117 -17.04 9.94 -10.31
CA PRO A 117 -18.05 9.40 -11.21
C PRO A 117 -17.51 9.26 -12.63
N ARG A 118 -17.84 8.16 -13.30
CA ARG A 118 -17.49 7.97 -14.72
C ARG A 118 -18.17 9.06 -15.57
N GLY A 119 -17.41 9.67 -16.47
CA GLY A 119 -17.93 10.67 -17.42
C GLY A 119 -17.84 12.13 -16.97
N MET A 120 -17.30 12.41 -15.78
CA MET A 120 -16.99 13.77 -15.35
C MET A 120 -15.65 14.22 -15.98
N LYS A 121 -15.62 15.39 -16.61
CA LYS A 121 -14.38 15.99 -17.13
C LYS A 121 -13.74 16.83 -16.01
N MET A 122 -12.42 16.73 -15.87
CA MET A 122 -11.60 17.62 -15.04
C MET A 122 -11.46 18.97 -15.72
#